data_AF-A0A699ST65-F1
#
_entry.id   AF-A0A699ST65-F1
#
_cell.length_a   1.000
_cell.length_b   1.000
_cell.length_c   1.000
_cell.angle_alpha   90.00
_cell.angle_beta   90.00
_cell.angle_gamma   90.00
#
_symmetry.space_group_name_H-M   'P 1'
#
loop_
_entity.id
_entity.type
_entity.pdbx_description
1 polymer ?
#
loop_
_entity_poly.entity_id
_entity_poly.type
_entity_poly.pdbx_seq_one_letter_code
_entity_poly.pdbx_strand_id
1 'polypeptide(L)'
;DATCEEYSQVVLGFTDDVPNEVSSPFDEPIVSSNNGEWPVIIAKDLRSDEKTDLLNVLKTQKKAIAWKLTDIKGIDPEFCSHKILLEEEHSPKVQSQRRVNPKIHDIIKKEVEKLLDAGLIYPVDSPWASPIHCVPKKGGMTVIKNDENELVPT
;
A
#
# COMPACT_ATOMS: atom_id res chain seq x y z
N ASP A 1 7.46 5.75 -34.69
CA ASP A 1 7.55 4.49 -33.96
C ASP A 1 8.70 4.52 -32.97
N ALA A 2 8.38 4.84 -31.72
CA ALA A 2 9.28 4.70 -30.59
C ALA A 2 8.45 4.06 -29.47
N THR A 3 8.84 2.85 -29.11
CA THR A 3 8.22 1.99 -28.11
C THR A 3 8.31 2.64 -26.73
N CYS A 4 7.15 2.94 -26.15
CA CYS A 4 7.01 3.38 -24.77
C CYS A 4 7.41 2.21 -23.86
N GLU A 5 8.54 2.34 -23.18
CA GLU A 5 9.00 1.38 -22.19
C GLU A 5 8.03 1.37 -21.00
N GLU A 6 7.51 0.18 -20.69
CA GLU A 6 6.67 -0.07 -19.52
C GLU A 6 7.47 0.20 -18.24
N TYR A 7 7.23 1.34 -17.61
CA TYR A 7 7.64 1.56 -16.22
C TYR A 7 6.81 0.65 -15.31
N SER A 8 7.40 -0.49 -14.97
CA SER A 8 6.93 -1.36 -13.89
C SER A 8 7.16 -0.67 -12.55
N GLN A 9 6.12 -0.02 -12.03
CA GLN A 9 6.07 0.43 -10.66
C GLN A 9 5.78 -0.77 -9.74
N VAL A 10 6.81 -1.22 -9.03
CA VAL A 10 6.68 -2.17 -7.93
C VAL A 10 5.87 -1.49 -6.83
N VAL A 11 4.59 -1.82 -6.75
CA VAL A 11 3.69 -1.38 -5.68
C VAL A 11 4.10 -2.14 -4.42
N LEU A 12 4.63 -1.42 -3.43
CA LEU A 12 4.72 -1.92 -2.06
C LEU A 12 3.29 -2.19 -1.58
N GLY A 13 2.88 -3.46 -1.63
CA GLY A 13 1.58 -3.90 -1.12
C GLY A 13 1.62 -3.90 0.40
N PHE A 14 0.91 -2.98 1.03
CA PHE A 14 0.49 -3.15 2.42
C PHE A 14 -0.85 -3.87 2.38
N THR A 15 -0.84 -5.18 2.62
CA THR A 15 -2.06 -5.94 2.88
C THR A 15 -2.39 -5.79 4.37
N ASP A 16 -3.51 -5.12 4.67
CA ASP A 16 -4.16 -5.18 5.99
C ASP A 16 -4.95 -6.51 6.18
N ASP A 17 -4.75 -7.46 5.27
CA ASP A 17 -5.40 -8.77 5.28
C ASP A 17 -4.60 -9.75 6.15
N VAL A 18 -5.20 -10.15 7.26
CA VAL A 18 -4.87 -11.44 7.89
C VAL A 18 -5.19 -12.51 6.82
N PRO A 19 -4.24 -13.34 6.37
CA PRO A 19 -4.51 -14.28 5.29
C PRO A 19 -5.54 -15.30 5.76
N ASN A 20 -6.69 -15.34 5.09
CA ASN A 20 -7.54 -16.51 5.12
C ASN A 20 -6.90 -17.53 4.16
N GLU A 21 -6.06 -18.40 4.72
CA GLU A 21 -5.66 -19.73 4.23
C GLU A 21 -5.68 -19.91 2.69
N VAL A 22 -4.75 -19.27 1.97
CA VAL A 22 -4.15 -19.87 0.78
C VAL A 22 -2.67 -20.02 1.09
N SER A 23 -2.33 -21.17 1.70
CA SER A 23 -0.95 -21.52 2.02
C SER A 23 -0.15 -21.64 0.71
N SER A 24 0.71 -20.66 0.44
CA SER A 24 1.92 -20.92 -0.32
C SER A 24 2.67 -22.07 0.36
N PRO A 25 3.20 -23.08 -0.36
CA PRO A 25 3.82 -24.27 0.26
C PRO A 25 5.04 -23.98 1.14
N PHE A 26 5.52 -22.74 1.15
CA PHE A 26 6.78 -22.33 1.76
C PHE A 26 6.62 -21.54 3.07
N ASP A 27 5.40 -21.16 3.45
CA ASP A 27 5.18 -20.19 4.55
C ASP A 27 4.28 -20.76 5.66
N GLU A 28 4.86 -21.10 6.82
CA GLU A 28 4.19 -21.26 8.14
C GLU A 28 5.22 -21.18 9.30
N PRO A 29 4.94 -20.67 10.52
CA PRO A 29 3.73 -20.03 11.05
C PRO A 29 3.91 -18.52 11.33
N ILE A 30 2.79 -17.82 11.55
CA ILE A 30 2.79 -16.44 12.06
C ILE A 30 3.40 -16.43 13.47
N VAL A 31 4.50 -15.69 13.65
CA VAL A 31 5.11 -15.48 14.97
C VAL A 31 4.81 -14.06 15.43
N SER A 32 4.13 -13.95 16.57
CA SER A 32 3.87 -12.65 17.19
C SER A 32 5.12 -12.16 17.93
N SER A 33 5.61 -10.99 17.55
CA SER A 33 6.73 -10.32 18.23
C SER A 33 6.32 -9.75 19.60
N ASN A 34 5.02 -9.49 19.82
CA ASN A 34 4.49 -8.83 21.01
C ASN A 34 3.02 -9.18 21.27
N ASN A 35 2.73 -10.16 22.14
CA ASN A 35 1.40 -10.52 22.68
C ASN A 35 0.18 -10.59 21.70
N GLY A 36 0.40 -10.52 20.39
CA GLY A 36 -0.63 -10.59 19.35
C GLY A 36 -0.79 -9.33 18.49
N GLU A 37 -0.13 -8.21 18.80
CA GLU A 37 -0.39 -6.93 18.11
C GLU A 37 0.30 -6.78 16.75
N TRP A 38 1.44 -7.46 16.54
CA TRP A 38 2.29 -7.27 15.36
C TRP A 38 2.78 -8.63 14.84
N PRO A 39 1.96 -9.33 14.02
CA PRO A 39 2.32 -10.63 13.47
C PRO A 39 3.41 -10.49 12.41
N VAL A 40 4.40 -11.39 12.42
CA VAL A 40 5.41 -11.50 11.36
C VAL A 40 5.39 -12.93 10.81
N ILE A 41 5.43 -13.05 9.49
CA ILE A 41 5.63 -14.32 8.80
C ILE A 41 7.13 -14.47 8.54
N ILE A 42 7.70 -15.59 8.97
CA ILE A 42 9.11 -15.93 8.75
C ILE A 42 9.19 -17.28 8.05
N ALA A 43 10.30 -17.52 7.36
CA ALA A 43 10.54 -18.78 6.65
C ALA A 43 10.48 -19.98 7.60
N LYS A 44 9.85 -21.07 7.13
CA LYS A 44 9.60 -22.28 7.92
C LYS A 44 10.87 -23.06 8.25
N ASP A 45 11.85 -23.00 7.37
CA ASP A 45 13.07 -23.80 7.35
C ASP A 45 14.27 -23.14 8.06
N LEU A 46 14.04 -22.06 8.82
CA LEU A 46 15.07 -21.44 9.65
C LEU A 46 15.55 -22.39 10.77
N ARG A 47 16.86 -22.41 11.01
CA ARG A 47 17.41 -23.11 12.19
C ARG A 47 16.94 -22.42 13.48
N SER A 48 16.94 -23.14 14.60
CA SER A 48 16.43 -22.62 15.88
C SER A 48 17.23 -21.42 16.40
N ASP A 49 18.55 -21.41 16.20
CA ASP A 49 19.46 -20.29 16.47
C ASP A 49 19.07 -19.07 15.62
N GLU A 50 18.99 -19.23 14.30
CA GLU A 50 18.66 -18.15 13.36
C GLU A 50 17.28 -17.55 13.63
N LYS A 51 16.29 -18.40 13.92
CA LYS A 51 14.94 -17.96 14.28
C LYS A 51 14.95 -17.09 15.54
N THR A 52 15.74 -17.46 16.55
CA THR A 52 15.84 -16.70 17.80
C THR A 52 16.50 -15.35 17.56
N ASP A 53 17.60 -15.33 16.82
CA ASP A 53 18.33 -14.11 16.49
C ASP A 53 17.48 -13.15 15.66
N LEU A 54 16.79 -13.65 14.63
CA LEU A 54 15.87 -12.86 13.81
C LEU A 54 14.74 -12.25 14.65
N LEU A 55 14.11 -13.04 15.52
CA LEU A 55 13.05 -12.54 16.39
C LEU A 55 13.57 -11.47 17.36
N ASN A 56 14.79 -11.60 17.87
CA ASN A 56 15.41 -10.58 18.71
C ASN A 56 15.63 -9.26 17.96
N VAL A 57 16.10 -9.31 16.71
CA VAL A 57 16.25 -8.13 15.86
C VAL A 57 14.89 -7.47 15.60
N LEU A 58 13.88 -8.24 15.20
CA LEU A 58 12.53 -7.72 14.94
C LEU A 58 11.87 -7.12 16.19
N LYS A 59 12.08 -7.72 17.36
CA LYS A 59 11.63 -7.17 18.66
C LYS A 59 12.35 -5.88 19.04
N THR A 60 13.61 -5.74 18.66
CA THR A 60 14.42 -4.55 18.96
C THR A 60 14.10 -3.41 17.99
N GLN A 61 13.91 -3.72 16.71
CA GLN A 61 13.73 -2.77 15.63
C GLN A 61 12.26 -2.63 15.19
N LYS A 62 11.31 -2.62 16.14
CA LYS A 62 9.86 -2.53 15.83
C LYS A 62 9.49 -1.30 14.99
N LYS A 63 10.22 -0.20 15.17
CA LYS A 63 10.00 1.07 14.47
C LYS A 63 10.53 1.10 13.03
N ALA A 64 11.33 0.11 12.64
CA ALA A 64 11.87 0.02 11.28
C ALA A 64 10.83 -0.52 10.28
N ILE A 65 9.81 -1.23 10.76
CA ILE A 65 8.72 -1.75 9.96
C ILE A 65 7.51 -0.84 10.13
N ALA A 66 6.90 -0.44 9.02
CA ALA A 66 5.60 0.20 9.04
C ALA A 66 4.51 -0.87 9.14
N TRP A 67 3.74 -0.84 10.23
CA TRP A 67 2.68 -1.81 10.47
C TRP A 67 1.30 -1.26 10.11
N LYS A 68 1.14 0.05 10.23
CA LYS A 68 0.02 0.82 9.75
C LYS A 68 0.50 1.81 8.71
N LEU A 69 -0.42 2.26 7.86
CA LEU A 69 -0.14 3.31 6.88
C LEU A 69 0.42 4.59 7.54
N THR A 70 -0.03 4.92 8.74
CA THR A 70 0.43 6.06 9.55
C THR A 70 1.87 5.91 10.05
N ASP A 71 2.43 4.70 10.07
CA ASP A 71 3.81 4.45 10.50
C ASP A 71 4.81 4.79 9.39
N ILE A 72 4.35 4.88 8.13
CA ILE A 72 5.15 5.27 6.97
C ILE A 72 5.41 6.78 7.06
N LYS A 73 6.47 7.14 7.77
CA LYS A 73 6.93 8.53 7.81
C LYS A 73 7.58 8.87 6.47
N GLY A 74 7.03 9.87 5.79
CA GLY A 74 7.68 10.49 4.65
C GLY A 74 9.00 11.15 5.04
N ILE A 75 9.82 11.46 4.02
CA ILE A 75 11.00 12.30 4.21
C ILE A 75 10.51 13.74 4.40
N ASP A 76 11.13 14.46 5.34
CA ASP A 76 10.83 15.88 5.54
C ASP A 76 11.10 16.67 4.24
N PRO A 77 10.11 17.38 3.69
CA PRO A 77 10.30 18.21 2.50
C PRO A 77 11.41 19.28 2.65
N GLU A 78 11.70 19.71 3.88
CA GLU A 78 12.83 20.61 4.17
C GLU A 78 14.18 19.93 3.95
N PHE A 79 14.25 18.61 4.17
CA PHE A 79 15.47 17.83 3.99
C PHE A 79 15.69 17.45 2.52
N CYS A 80 14.63 17.01 1.84
CA CYS A 80 14.71 16.61 0.44
C CYS A 80 13.38 16.87 -0.27
N SER A 81 13.44 17.61 -1.37
CA SER A 81 12.31 17.78 -2.28
C SER A 81 12.71 17.41 -3.69
N HIS A 82 11.81 16.74 -4.39
CA HIS A 82 11.97 16.44 -5.81
C HIS A 82 11.31 17.55 -6.62
N LYS A 83 12.06 18.11 -7.58
CA LYS A 83 11.52 19.05 -8.56
C LYS A 83 11.43 18.35 -9.91
N ILE A 84 10.22 18.13 -10.39
CA ILE A 84 9.97 17.64 -11.74
C ILE A 84 10.06 18.85 -12.67
N LEU A 85 11.01 18.83 -13.61
CA LEU A 85 11.16 19.88 -14.61
C LEU A 85 10.18 19.61 -15.76
N LEU A 86 9.52 20.67 -16.23
CA LEU A 86 8.63 20.65 -17.39
C LEU A 86 9.36 21.27 -18.58
N GLU A 87 9.17 20.70 -19.76
CA GLU A 87 9.65 21.30 -21.01
C GLU A 87 8.90 22.62 -21.29
N GLU A 88 9.57 23.57 -21.94
CA GLU A 88 9.06 24.95 -22.13
C GLU A 88 7.74 25.01 -22.92
N GLU A 89 7.47 24.04 -23.79
CA GLU A 89 6.27 24.00 -24.63
C GLU A 89 5.07 23.30 -23.96
N HIS A 90 5.22 22.78 -22.74
CA HIS A 90 4.18 21.99 -22.07
C HIS A 90 3.37 22.82 -21.07
N SER A 91 2.06 22.86 -21.30
CA SER A 91 1.08 23.55 -20.43
C SER A 91 0.28 22.56 -19.56
N PRO A 92 -0.27 23.02 -18.42
CA PRO A 92 -1.17 22.23 -17.60
C PRO A 92 -2.36 21.67 -18.38
N LYS A 93 -2.68 20.40 -18.14
CA LYS A 93 -3.84 19.73 -18.73
C LYS A 93 -4.79 19.25 -17.64
N VAL A 94 -6.06 19.62 -17.82
CA VAL A 94 -7.19 19.14 -17.02
C VAL A 94 -7.93 18.09 -17.85
N GLN A 95 -7.87 16.84 -17.41
CA GLN A 95 -8.65 15.76 -18.00
C GLN A 95 -9.91 15.51 -17.16
N SER A 96 -11.05 15.34 -17.82
CA SER A 96 -12.30 15.02 -17.14
C SER A 96 -12.25 13.65 -16.45
N GLN A 97 -12.82 13.57 -15.25
CA GLN A 97 -12.93 12.30 -14.52
C GLN A 97 -13.76 11.28 -15.32
N ARG A 98 -13.30 10.03 -15.36
CA ARG A 98 -14.04 8.95 -16.02
C ARG A 98 -15.24 8.53 -15.18
N ARG A 99 -16.33 8.18 -15.86
CA ARG A 99 -17.51 7.57 -15.21
C ARG A 99 -17.12 6.20 -14.67
N VAL A 100 -17.32 6.00 -13.38
CA VAL A 100 -17.08 4.73 -12.66
C VAL A 100 -18.40 4.16 -12.16
N ASN A 101 -18.45 2.84 -11.94
CA ASN A 101 -19.58 2.19 -11.29
C ASN A 101 -19.69 2.71 -9.84
N PRO A 102 -20.89 3.07 -9.33
CA PRO A 102 -21.07 3.52 -7.96
C PRO A 102 -20.40 2.65 -6.89
N LYS A 103 -20.45 1.32 -7.02
CA LYS A 103 -19.78 0.41 -6.06
C LYS A 103 -18.26 0.62 -6.02
N ILE A 104 -17.66 0.82 -7.18
CA ILE A 104 -16.21 1.08 -7.30
C ILE A 104 -15.88 2.49 -6.80
N HIS A 105 -16.76 3.45 -7.07
CA HIS A 105 -16.60 4.81 -6.56
C HIS A 105 -16.50 4.85 -5.02
N ASP A 106 -17.36 4.09 -4.33
CA ASP A 106 -17.34 4.04 -2.87
C ASP A 106 -16.04 3.43 -2.33
N ILE A 107 -15.47 2.45 -3.03
CA ILE A 107 -14.16 1.87 -2.72
C ILE A 107 -13.04 2.92 -2.91
N ILE A 108 -13.03 3.61 -4.05
CA ILE A 108 -12.06 4.69 -4.32
C ILE A 108 -12.12 5.73 -3.21
N LYS A 109 -13.33 6.17 -2.85
CA LYS A 109 -13.54 7.20 -1.83
C LYS A 109 -12.98 6.75 -0.48
N LYS A 110 -13.32 5.54 -0.03
CA LYS A 110 -12.78 4.96 1.22
C LYS A 110 -11.25 4.90 1.20
N GLU A 111 -10.65 4.53 0.07
CA GLU A 111 -9.19 4.45 -0.04
C GLU A 111 -8.52 5.83 -0.02
N VAL A 112 -9.10 6.82 -0.73
CA VAL A 112 -8.63 8.20 -0.71
C VAL A 112 -8.73 8.80 0.70
N GLU A 113 -9.81 8.53 1.42
CA GLU A 113 -9.98 8.96 2.82
C GLU A 113 -8.90 8.35 3.73
N LYS A 114 -8.59 7.05 3.60
CA LYS A 114 -7.48 6.43 4.35
C LYS A 114 -6.13 7.10 4.07
N LEU A 115 -5.84 7.42 2.81
CA LEU A 115 -4.58 8.08 2.43
C LEU A 115 -4.51 9.52 2.97
N LEU A 116 -5.65 10.23 3.00
CA LEU A 116 -5.76 11.56 3.61
C LEU A 116 -5.55 11.49 5.12
N ASP A 117 -6.19 10.55 5.80
CA ASP A 117 -6.05 10.37 7.26
C ASP A 117 -4.62 10.00 7.65
N ALA A 118 -3.92 9.25 6.80
CA ALA A 118 -2.50 8.93 6.99
C ALA A 118 -1.55 10.09 6.65
N GLY A 119 -2.05 11.18 6.07
CA GLY A 119 -1.24 12.33 5.66
C GLY A 119 -0.33 12.08 4.46
N LEU A 120 -0.57 11.00 3.70
CA LEU A 120 0.21 10.68 2.49
C LEU A 120 -0.21 11.54 1.29
N ILE A 121 -1.46 11.98 1.27
CA ILE A 121 -1.99 12.93 0.29
C ILE A 121 -2.66 14.12 1.00
N TYR A 122 -2.82 15.23 0.29
CA TYR A 122 -3.45 16.44 0.81
C TYR A 122 -4.26 17.14 -0.29
N PRO A 123 -5.29 17.93 0.07
CA PRO A 123 -6.07 18.69 -0.91
C PRO A 123 -5.23 19.83 -1.50
N VAL A 124 -5.34 20.02 -2.81
CA VAL A 124 -4.65 21.09 -3.55
C VAL A 124 -5.54 21.61 -4.68
N ASP A 125 -5.49 22.91 -4.94
CA ASP A 125 -6.08 23.55 -6.13
C ASP A 125 -5.03 23.59 -7.25
N SER A 126 -5.06 22.60 -8.14
CA SER A 126 -4.05 22.41 -9.18
C SER A 126 -4.62 22.69 -10.57
N PRO A 127 -3.88 23.37 -11.46
CA PRO A 127 -4.25 23.49 -12.87
C PRO A 127 -4.07 22.16 -13.64
N TRP A 128 -3.59 21.11 -12.99
CA TRP A 128 -3.44 19.77 -13.52
C TRP A 128 -4.50 18.85 -12.93
N ALA A 129 -5.16 18.07 -13.78
CA ALA A 129 -6.03 16.99 -13.33
C ALA A 129 -5.90 15.79 -14.26
N SER A 130 -5.69 14.62 -13.66
CA SER A 130 -5.66 13.33 -14.35
C SER A 130 -6.73 12.42 -13.76
N PRO A 131 -7.46 11.64 -14.58
CA PRO A 131 -8.55 10.83 -14.09
C PRO A 131 -8.05 9.63 -13.29
N ILE A 132 -8.78 9.24 -12.24
CA ILE A 132 -8.49 8.02 -11.49
C ILE A 132 -8.95 6.80 -12.29
N HIS A 133 -8.07 5.80 -12.41
CA HIS A 133 -8.38 4.52 -13.03
C HIS A 133 -8.16 3.37 -12.05
N CYS A 134 -9.21 2.58 -11.80
CA CYS A 134 -9.13 1.40 -10.94
C CYS A 134 -8.72 0.18 -11.75
N VAL A 135 -7.69 -0.51 -11.27
CA VAL A 135 -7.21 -1.76 -11.86
C VAL A 135 -7.32 -2.86 -10.80
N PRO A 136 -8.11 -3.92 -11.03
CA PRO A 136 -8.16 -5.08 -10.15
C PRO A 136 -6.77 -5.72 -10.02
N LYS A 137 -6.36 -6.04 -8.80
CA LYS A 137 -5.08 -6.72 -8.56
C LYS A 137 -5.17 -8.20 -8.95
N LYS A 138 -4.06 -8.77 -9.44
CA LYS A 138 -3.96 -10.20 -9.76
C LYS A 138 -4.16 -11.01 -8.47
N GLY A 139 -5.18 -11.86 -8.45
CA GLY A 139 -5.71 -12.49 -7.24
C GLY A 139 -7.19 -12.16 -7.00
N GLY A 140 -7.76 -11.20 -7.75
CA GLY A 140 -9.19 -10.94 -7.84
C GLY A 140 -9.82 -10.28 -6.61
N MET A 141 -9.19 -10.41 -5.44
CA MET A 141 -9.79 -10.00 -4.18
C MET A 141 -9.68 -8.48 -4.01
N THR A 142 -10.75 -7.78 -4.36
CA THR A 142 -10.97 -6.43 -3.85
C THR A 142 -11.63 -6.62 -2.49
N VAL A 143 -10.85 -6.53 -1.42
CA VAL A 143 -11.38 -6.75 -0.06
C VAL A 143 -12.16 -5.52 0.36
N ILE A 144 -13.49 -5.66 0.46
CA ILE A 144 -14.37 -4.59 0.92
C ILE A 144 -14.74 -4.88 2.37
N LYS A 145 -14.48 -3.93 3.27
CA LYS A 145 -15.09 -3.95 4.62
C LYS A 145 -16.58 -3.65 4.48
N ASN A 146 -17.42 -4.62 4.86
CA ASN A 146 -18.86 -4.42 4.99
C ASN A 146 -19.17 -3.49 6.18
N ASP A 147 -20.45 -3.17 6.38
CA ASP A 147 -20.90 -2.28 7.47
C ASP A 147 -20.68 -2.89 8.88
N GLU A 148 -20.33 -4.17 8.95
CA GLU A 148 -19.98 -4.92 10.15
C GLU A 148 -18.45 -5.06 10.33
N ASN A 149 -17.65 -4.31 9.55
CA ASN A 149 -16.18 -4.36 9.47
C ASN A 149 -15.59 -5.70 9.02
N GLU A 150 -16.39 -6.60 8.49
CA GLU A 150 -15.93 -7.88 7.94
C GLU A 150 -15.39 -7.69 6.52
N LEU A 151 -14.30 -8.39 6.22
CA LEU A 151 -13.62 -8.38 4.93
C LEU A 151 -14.35 -9.34 3.97
N VAL A 152 -15.18 -8.81 3.09
CA VAL A 152 -15.91 -9.62 2.10
C VAL A 152 -15.16 -9.60 0.76
N PRO A 153 -14.73 -10.77 0.23
CA PRO A 153 -14.22 -10.85 -1.13
C PRO A 153 -15.34 -10.58 -2.13
N THR A 154 -15.11 -9.68 -3.09
CA THR A 154 -15.92 -9.55 -4.30
C THR A 154 -15.18 -10.14 -5.49
#